data_AF-A0A7J7KCX7-F1
#
_entry.id   AF-A0A7J7KCX7-F1
#
_cell.length_a   1.000
_cell.length_b   1.000
_cell.length_c   1.000
_cell.angle_alpha   90.00
_cell.angle_beta   90.00
_cell.angle_gamma   90.00
#
_symmetry.space_group_name_H-M   'P 1'
#
loop_
_entity.id
_entity.type
_entity.pdbx_description
1 polymer ?
#
loop_
_entity_poly.entity_id
_entity_poly.type
_entity_poly.pdbx_seq_one_letter_code
_entity_poly.pdbx_strand_id
1 'polypeptide(L)'
;MADKTYYPVDSRYSWFIAAVCCLVFAFSLSQARIIGIILVETKSVYNISDETGVWIAILPSVLATAVVLTYITQSSYKVSLFWRKQKKVAKSSVNDKEVFTVSLANAKGGETSLKMNSLPSSQEDSQDTEITSQSLKDMLRLLFFNRLFVVFLISSFLMMQGYASSFVIFPLFAEEHRIAKYHLSTAFIIYGVMDVLSRILQGWVTNQNCVSALFQLGIASIATACSVLLLTSWAEKEALYVSFFFLGVFHTTTMSLLPLVILERIDKSIAPFANGIVLCVQSLSTVISSAILRKYIIYWLFIVLILCALYGLL
;
A
#
# COMPACT_ATOMS: atom_id res chain seq x y z
N MET A 1 39.19 3.01 4.95
CA MET A 1 37.71 2.95 4.99
C MET A 1 37.22 3.54 3.68
N ALA A 2 36.78 2.68 2.74
CA ALA A 2 36.33 3.12 1.42
C ALA A 2 34.86 3.49 1.48
N ASP A 3 34.57 4.72 1.10
CA ASP A 3 33.25 5.32 1.06
C ASP A 3 32.39 4.59 0.02
N LYS A 4 31.33 3.91 0.47
CA LYS A 4 30.37 3.26 -0.44
C LYS A 4 29.51 4.37 -1.03
N THR A 5 29.95 4.93 -2.15
CA THR A 5 29.16 5.83 -2.99
C THR A 5 27.82 5.17 -3.33
N TYR A 6 26.78 5.60 -2.61
CA TYR A 6 25.40 5.20 -2.82
C TYR A 6 24.94 5.83 -4.14
N TYR A 7 24.92 5.05 -5.21
CA TYR A 7 24.32 5.50 -6.46
C TYR A 7 22.81 5.62 -6.23
N PRO A 8 22.21 6.83 -6.31
CA PRO A 8 20.77 6.96 -6.20
C PRO A 8 20.14 6.13 -7.33
N VAL A 9 19.25 5.21 -6.95
CA VAL A 9 18.42 4.46 -7.91
C VAL A 9 17.77 5.47 -8.85
N ASP A 10 18.04 5.35 -10.15
CA ASP A 10 17.74 6.35 -11.19
C ASP A 10 16.34 6.99 -11.03
N SER A 11 16.31 8.28 -10.64
CA SER A 11 15.06 9.02 -10.40
C SER A 11 14.24 9.28 -11.68
N ARG A 12 14.80 8.97 -12.86
CA ARG A 12 14.20 9.27 -14.17
C ARG A 12 12.90 8.52 -14.42
N TYR A 13 12.67 7.40 -13.77
CA TYR A 13 11.46 6.58 -13.94
C TYR A 13 10.51 6.60 -12.74
N SER A 14 10.90 7.21 -11.62
CA SER A 14 10.10 7.23 -10.39
C SER A 14 8.76 7.96 -10.59
N TRP A 15 8.73 9.04 -11.37
CA TRP A 15 7.50 9.76 -11.69
C TRP A 15 6.55 8.96 -12.59
N PHE A 16 7.10 8.16 -13.52
CA PHE A 16 6.30 7.31 -14.41
C PHE A 16 5.64 6.17 -13.62
N ILE A 17 6.40 5.53 -12.72
CA ILE A 17 5.86 4.50 -11.80
C ILE A 17 4.77 5.12 -10.91
N ALA A 18 5.02 6.30 -10.34
CA ALA A 18 4.01 7.01 -9.55
C ALA A 18 2.75 7.33 -10.36
N ALA A 19 2.89 7.80 -11.61
CA ALA A 19 1.76 8.08 -12.49
C ALA A 19 0.94 6.83 -12.84
N VAL A 20 1.60 5.70 -13.13
CA VAL A 20 0.94 4.42 -13.38
C VAL A 20 0.24 3.93 -12.12
N CYS A 21 0.87 4.00 -10.94
CA CYS A 21 0.23 3.67 -9.67
C CYS A 21 -0.99 4.57 -9.39
N CYS A 22 -0.90 5.87 -9.67
CA CYS A 22 -2.02 6.80 -9.55
C CYS A 22 -3.16 6.44 -10.51
N LEU A 23 -2.86 6.09 -11.77
CA LEU A 23 -3.88 5.67 -12.74
C LEU A 23 -4.54 4.35 -12.35
N VAL A 24 -3.77 3.35 -11.94
CA VAL A 24 -4.30 2.06 -11.46
C VAL A 24 -5.17 2.28 -10.22
N PHE A 25 -4.70 3.11 -9.28
CA PHE A 25 -5.46 3.41 -8.08
C PHE A 25 -6.75 4.21 -8.38
N ALA A 26 -6.67 5.22 -9.24
CA ALA A 26 -7.84 5.97 -9.70
C ALA A 26 -8.84 5.08 -10.43
N PHE A 27 -8.36 4.13 -11.22
CA PHE A 27 -9.19 3.14 -11.89
C PHE A 27 -9.85 2.19 -10.89
N SER A 28 -9.12 1.67 -9.91
CA SER A 28 -9.67 0.82 -8.84
C SER A 28 -10.72 1.55 -8.01
N LEU A 29 -10.49 2.82 -7.66
CA LEU A 29 -11.49 3.65 -6.97
C LEU A 29 -12.71 3.93 -7.84
N SER A 30 -12.50 4.19 -9.13
CA SER A 30 -13.59 4.42 -10.08
C SER A 30 -14.45 3.17 -10.24
N GLN A 31 -13.83 1.99 -10.33
CA GLN A 31 -14.53 0.72 -10.34
C GLN A 31 -15.38 0.56 -9.09
N ALA A 32 -14.81 0.71 -7.89
CA ALA A 32 -15.53 0.57 -6.63
C ALA A 32 -16.77 1.50 -6.56
N ARG A 33 -16.66 2.73 -7.04
CA ARG A 33 -17.79 3.68 -7.09
C ARG A 33 -18.85 3.30 -8.11
N ILE A 34 -18.44 2.93 -9.33
CA ILE A 34 -19.37 2.50 -10.38
C ILE A 34 -20.15 1.26 -9.93
N ILE A 35 -19.48 0.30 -9.29
CA ILE A 35 -20.10 -0.91 -8.75
C ILE A 35 -21.07 -0.56 -7.63
N GLY A 36 -20.71 0.37 -6.73
CA GLY A 36 -21.61 0.86 -5.70
C GLY A 36 -22.90 1.46 -6.27
N ILE A 37 -22.79 2.28 -7.32
CA ILE A 37 -23.96 2.86 -8.01
C ILE A 37 -24.80 1.76 -8.66
N ILE A 38 -24.17 0.84 -9.41
CA ILE A 38 -24.86 -0.28 -10.05
C ILE A 38 -25.58 -1.12 -8.99
N LEU A 39 -24.97 -1.38 -7.84
CA LEU A 39 -25.59 -2.16 -6.77
C LEU A 39 -26.82 -1.50 -6.17
N VAL A 40 -26.76 -0.19 -5.90
CA VAL A 40 -27.92 0.55 -5.40
C VAL A 40 -29.07 0.47 -6.40
N GLU A 41 -28.77 0.67 -7.69
CA GLU A 41 -29.78 0.64 -8.74
C GLU A 41 -30.36 -0.79 -8.93
N THR A 42 -29.50 -1.79 -8.99
CA THR A 42 -29.88 -3.20 -9.15
C THR A 42 -30.70 -3.69 -7.97
N LYS A 43 -30.36 -3.27 -6.74
CA LYS A 43 -31.14 -3.58 -5.55
C LYS A 43 -32.54 -2.98 -5.63
N SER A 44 -32.66 -1.74 -6.11
CA SER A 44 -33.97 -1.08 -6.26
C SER A 44 -34.85 -1.76 -7.31
N VAL A 45 -34.26 -2.26 -8.40
CA VAL A 45 -35.00 -2.87 -9.52
C VAL A 45 -35.38 -4.33 -9.22
N TYR A 46 -34.48 -5.10 -8.62
CA TYR A 46 -34.64 -6.55 -8.48
C TYR A 46 -34.99 -7.03 -7.07
N ASN A 47 -35.12 -6.10 -6.10
CA ASN A 47 -35.47 -6.40 -4.71
C ASN A 47 -34.58 -7.49 -4.08
N ILE A 48 -33.28 -7.45 -4.43
CA ILE A 48 -32.28 -8.43 -4.00
C ILE A 48 -32.02 -8.28 -2.50
N SER A 49 -31.87 -9.41 -1.78
CA SER A 49 -31.56 -9.39 -0.35
C SER A 49 -30.18 -8.77 -0.08
N ASP A 50 -30.05 -8.09 1.07
CA ASP A 50 -28.84 -7.37 1.48
C ASP A 50 -27.58 -8.26 1.46
N GLU A 51 -27.71 -9.55 1.75
CA GLU A 51 -26.58 -10.50 1.79
C GLU A 51 -26.02 -10.82 0.41
N THR A 52 -26.84 -10.78 -0.64
CA THR A 52 -26.43 -11.20 -2.00
C THR A 52 -25.73 -10.05 -2.75
N GLY A 53 -26.11 -8.80 -2.48
CA GLY A 53 -25.50 -7.62 -3.08
C GLY A 53 -24.04 -7.40 -2.64
N VAL A 54 -23.67 -7.83 -1.43
CA VAL A 54 -22.33 -7.66 -0.88
C VAL A 54 -21.27 -8.42 -1.71
N TRP A 55 -21.57 -9.64 -2.17
CA TRP A 55 -20.63 -10.45 -2.96
C TRP A 55 -20.31 -9.82 -4.32
N ILE A 56 -21.30 -9.20 -4.96
CA ILE A 56 -21.13 -8.51 -6.25
C ILE A 56 -20.26 -7.26 -6.09
N ALA A 57 -20.32 -6.60 -4.93
CA ALA A 57 -19.48 -5.44 -4.61
C ALA A 57 -18.00 -5.82 -4.44
N ILE A 58 -17.77 -6.99 -3.85
CA ILE A 58 -16.44 -7.47 -3.45
C ILE A 58 -15.67 -8.03 -4.65
N LEU A 59 -16.35 -8.66 -5.62
CA LEU A 59 -15.72 -9.38 -6.72
C LEU A 59 -14.69 -8.55 -7.50
N PRO A 60 -15.00 -7.31 -7.92
CA PRO A 60 -14.07 -6.52 -8.74
C PRO A 60 -12.90 -5.97 -7.91
N SER A 61 -13.14 -5.69 -6.63
CA SER A 61 -12.08 -5.32 -5.69
C SER A 61 -11.10 -6.49 -5.53
N VAL A 62 -11.60 -7.71 -5.32
CA VAL A 62 -10.77 -8.93 -5.24
C VAL A 62 -10.01 -9.19 -6.54
N LEU A 63 -10.66 -9.03 -7.69
CA LEU A 63 -10.02 -9.14 -9.01
C LEU A 63 -8.93 -8.09 -9.21
N ALA A 64 -9.18 -6.84 -8.87
CA ALA A 64 -8.19 -5.77 -8.95
C ALA A 64 -6.99 -6.06 -8.04
N THR A 65 -7.22 -6.49 -6.80
CA THR A 65 -6.15 -6.86 -5.87
C THR A 65 -5.36 -8.07 -6.40
N ALA A 66 -6.03 -9.07 -6.96
CA ALA A 66 -5.40 -10.24 -7.56
C ALA A 66 -4.53 -9.87 -8.78
N VAL A 67 -5.01 -8.96 -9.64
CA VAL A 67 -4.27 -8.43 -10.80
C VAL A 67 -3.04 -7.63 -10.34
N VAL A 68 -3.19 -6.79 -9.31
CA VAL A 68 -2.06 -6.03 -8.76
C VAL A 68 -1.03 -6.97 -8.11
N LEU A 69 -1.47 -7.98 -7.34
CA LEU A 69 -0.59 -8.99 -6.76
C LEU A 69 0.16 -9.78 -7.83
N THR A 70 -0.52 -10.20 -8.90
CA THR A 70 0.14 -10.88 -10.03
C THR A 70 1.11 -9.96 -10.76
N TYR A 71 0.78 -8.68 -10.93
CA TYR A 71 1.67 -7.71 -11.54
C TYR A 71 2.91 -7.42 -10.68
N ILE A 72 2.74 -7.29 -9.36
CA ILE A 72 3.85 -7.08 -8.41
C ILE A 72 4.76 -8.30 -8.36
N THR A 73 4.20 -9.50 -8.28
CA THR A 73 4.98 -10.75 -8.30
C THR A 73 5.72 -10.92 -9.62
N GLN A 74 5.08 -10.62 -10.76
CA GLN A 74 5.71 -10.67 -12.07
C GLN A 74 6.80 -9.60 -12.25
N SER A 75 6.58 -8.38 -11.74
CA SER A 75 7.57 -7.29 -11.79
C SER A 75 8.76 -7.59 -10.89
N SER A 76 8.53 -8.12 -9.68
CA SER A 76 9.58 -8.56 -8.75
C SER A 76 10.42 -9.67 -9.36
N TYR A 77 9.79 -10.62 -10.05
CA TYR A 77 10.50 -11.67 -10.79
C TYR A 77 11.36 -11.12 -11.93
N LYS A 78 10.84 -10.17 -12.73
CA LYS A 78 11.61 -9.54 -13.81
C LYS A 78 12.78 -8.71 -13.30
N VAL A 79 12.60 -7.96 -12.20
CA VAL A 79 13.67 -7.19 -11.56
C VAL A 79 14.74 -8.13 -11.02
N SER A 80 14.36 -9.24 -10.38
CA SER A 80 15.35 -10.23 -9.91
C SER A 80 16.14 -10.84 -11.08
N LEU A 81 15.47 -11.18 -12.18
CA LEU A 81 16.08 -11.67 -13.42
C LEU A 81 17.04 -10.66 -14.05
N PHE A 82 16.68 -9.38 -14.06
CA PHE A 82 17.54 -8.30 -14.55
C PHE A 82 18.83 -8.21 -13.73
N TRP A 83 18.72 -8.22 -12.40
CA TRP A 83 19.89 -8.22 -11.51
C TRP A 83 20.74 -9.50 -11.67
N ARG A 84 20.12 -10.66 -11.93
CA ARG A 84 20.83 -11.91 -12.26
C ARG A 84 21.65 -11.78 -13.54
N LYS A 85 21.09 -11.18 -14.61
CA LYS A 85 21.82 -10.93 -15.87
C LYS A 85 23.00 -9.99 -15.66
N GLN A 86 22.83 -8.90 -14.92
CA GLN A 86 23.92 -7.96 -14.61
C GLN A 86 25.05 -8.65 -13.83
N LYS A 87 24.73 -9.50 -12.83
CA LYS A 87 25.74 -10.29 -12.11
C LYS A 87 26.49 -11.27 -13.00
N LYS A 88 25.81 -11.94 -13.95
CA LYS A 88 26.46 -12.87 -14.89
C LYS A 88 27.44 -12.14 -15.82
N VAL A 89 27.06 -10.96 -16.32
CA VAL A 89 27.94 -10.10 -17.13
C VAL A 89 29.15 -9.61 -16.33
N ALA A 90 28.94 -9.16 -15.09
CA ALA A 90 30.03 -8.72 -14.23
C ALA A 90 31.03 -9.85 -13.92
N LYS A 91 30.56 -11.06 -13.58
CA LYS A 91 31.41 -12.24 -13.35
C LYS A 91 32.17 -12.69 -14.60
N SER A 92 31.53 -12.67 -15.78
CA SER A 92 32.20 -12.95 -17.06
C SER A 92 33.35 -11.98 -17.29
N SER A 93 33.13 -10.67 -17.08
CA SER A 93 34.19 -9.67 -17.27
C SER A 93 35.37 -9.82 -16.29
N VAL A 94 35.14 -10.38 -15.10
CA VAL A 94 36.20 -10.65 -14.11
C VAL A 94 37.00 -11.89 -14.50
N ASN A 95 36.32 -12.97 -14.93
CA ASN A 95 37.00 -14.16 -15.44
C ASN A 95 37.81 -13.87 -16.71
N ASP A 96 37.31 -13.03 -17.61
CA ASP A 96 38.05 -12.65 -18.83
C ASP A 96 39.33 -11.86 -18.49
N LYS A 97 39.31 -11.06 -17.42
CA LYS A 97 40.51 -10.37 -16.91
C LYS A 97 41.50 -11.33 -16.26
N GLU A 98 41.03 -12.32 -15.49
CA GLU A 98 41.90 -13.34 -14.90
C GLU A 98 42.56 -14.24 -15.96
N VAL A 99 41.80 -14.63 -16.99
CA VAL A 99 42.32 -15.41 -18.15
C VAL A 99 43.38 -14.61 -18.93
N PHE A 100 43.22 -13.28 -19.03
CA PHE A 100 44.23 -12.41 -19.65
C PHE A 100 45.51 -12.31 -18.80
N THR A 101 45.41 -12.24 -17.47
CA THR A 101 46.58 -12.22 -16.59
C THR A 101 47.31 -13.57 -16.51
N VAL A 102 46.61 -14.70 -16.60
CA VAL A 102 47.23 -16.04 -16.61
C VAL A 102 47.92 -16.33 -17.94
N SER A 103 47.38 -15.84 -19.07
CA SER A 103 48.05 -15.97 -20.38
C SER A 103 49.35 -15.16 -20.48
N LEU A 104 49.45 -14.01 -19.78
CA LEU A 104 50.72 -13.26 -19.73
C LEU A 104 51.77 -13.94 -18.83
N ALA A 105 51.35 -14.72 -17.82
CA ALA A 105 52.25 -15.44 -16.93
C ALA A 105 52.81 -16.74 -17.54
N ASN A 106 52.02 -17.42 -18.39
CA ASN A 106 52.41 -18.70 -19.02
C ASN A 106 53.22 -18.57 -20.32
N ALA A 107 53.46 -17.36 -20.83
CA ALA A 107 54.37 -17.15 -21.96
C ALA A 107 55.87 -17.39 -21.61
N LYS A 108 56.18 -17.87 -20.40
CA LYS A 108 57.55 -18.10 -19.93
C LYS A 108 57.93 -19.54 -19.56
N GLY A 109 57.12 -20.54 -19.89
CA GLY A 109 57.65 -21.90 -20.01
C GLY A 109 56.70 -23.03 -19.68
N GLY A 110 56.81 -24.09 -20.49
CA GLY A 110 56.69 -25.47 -20.03
C GLY A 110 55.27 -26.05 -20.01
N GLU A 111 55.08 -27.04 -20.89
CA GLU A 111 54.02 -28.05 -20.96
C GLU A 111 53.23 -28.30 -19.66
N THR A 112 51.88 -28.27 -19.72
CA THR A 112 51.04 -29.26 -18.99
C THR A 112 49.56 -29.29 -19.40
N SER A 113 49.13 -30.49 -19.82
CA SER A 113 47.88 -31.20 -19.55
C SER A 113 46.54 -30.43 -19.44
N LEU A 114 45.72 -30.60 -20.49
CA LEU A 114 44.30 -30.24 -20.56
C LEU A 114 43.45 -31.09 -19.60
N LYS A 115 43.04 -30.51 -18.47
CA LYS A 115 41.93 -31.03 -17.63
C LYS A 115 40.62 -30.40 -18.08
N MET A 116 39.73 -31.24 -18.60
CA MET A 116 38.37 -30.88 -19.01
C MET A 116 37.53 -30.60 -17.76
N ASN A 117 37.20 -29.33 -17.51
CA ASN A 117 36.39 -28.92 -16.36
C ASN A 117 34.92 -29.24 -16.60
N SER A 118 34.35 -30.03 -15.69
CA SER A 118 32.95 -30.41 -15.59
C SER A 118 32.04 -29.19 -15.39
N LEU A 119 30.92 -29.17 -16.14
CA LEU A 119 29.83 -28.20 -16.01
C LEU A 119 29.29 -28.09 -14.58
N PRO A 120 29.09 -26.88 -14.02
CA PRO A 120 28.32 -26.69 -12.80
C PRO A 120 26.83 -26.53 -13.14
N SER A 121 25.99 -27.56 -12.92
CA SER A 121 24.57 -27.53 -13.32
C SER A 121 23.55 -27.89 -12.24
N SER A 122 23.84 -27.74 -10.94
CA SER A 122 22.87 -28.14 -9.89
C SER A 122 22.84 -27.32 -8.59
N GLN A 123 23.59 -26.21 -8.47
CA GLN A 123 23.62 -25.38 -7.24
C GLN A 123 22.66 -24.16 -7.24
N GLU A 124 22.01 -23.81 -8.35
CA GLU A 124 21.13 -22.62 -8.39
C GLU A 124 19.77 -22.84 -7.69
N ASP A 125 19.20 -24.06 -7.67
CA ASP A 125 17.87 -24.32 -7.08
C ASP A 125 17.86 -24.35 -5.54
N SER A 126 18.97 -24.74 -4.91
CA SER A 126 19.06 -24.77 -3.44
C SER A 126 19.11 -23.36 -2.83
N GLN A 127 19.69 -22.40 -3.55
CA GLN A 127 19.89 -21.04 -3.05
C GLN A 127 18.58 -20.21 -3.03
N ASP A 128 17.68 -20.44 -3.98
CA ASP A 128 16.38 -19.74 -4.06
C ASP A 128 15.41 -20.20 -2.95
N THR A 129 15.44 -21.48 -2.59
CA THR A 129 14.61 -22.03 -1.51
C THR A 129 15.03 -21.47 -0.14
N GLU A 130 16.33 -21.26 0.07
CA GLU A 130 16.89 -20.72 1.31
C GLU A 130 16.54 -19.24 1.51
N ILE A 131 16.60 -18.43 0.44
CA ILE A 131 16.22 -17.01 0.48
C ILE A 131 14.73 -16.85 0.85
N THR A 132 13.87 -17.72 0.34
CA THR A 132 12.43 -17.67 0.62
C THR A 132 12.11 -18.04 2.06
N SER A 133 12.77 -19.08 2.60
CA SER A 133 12.63 -19.49 4.00
C SER A 133 13.10 -18.42 4.97
N GLN A 134 14.20 -17.73 4.65
CA GLN A 134 14.73 -16.66 5.48
C GLN A 134 13.78 -15.44 5.50
N SER A 135 13.24 -15.05 4.35
CA SER A 135 12.26 -13.96 4.26
C SER A 135 10.99 -14.23 5.08
N LEU A 136 10.50 -15.48 5.07
CA LEU A 136 9.34 -15.89 5.87
C LEU A 136 9.63 -15.81 7.39
N LYS A 137 10.83 -16.22 7.82
CA LYS A 137 11.24 -16.11 9.23
C LYS A 137 11.33 -14.66 9.68
N ASP A 138 11.92 -13.79 8.87
CA ASP A 138 12.04 -12.36 9.18
C ASP A 138 10.66 -11.68 9.22
N MET A 139 9.74 -12.09 8.33
CA MET A 139 8.33 -11.73 8.35
C MET A 139 7.64 -12.11 9.66
N LEU A 140 7.74 -13.38 10.07
CA LEU A 140 7.13 -13.86 11.31
C LEU A 140 7.75 -13.15 12.51
N ARG A 141 9.05 -12.88 12.45
CA ARG A 141 9.75 -12.14 13.49
C ARG A 141 9.20 -10.73 13.63
N LEU A 142 8.97 -10.03 12.51
CA LEU A 142 8.38 -8.70 12.50
C LEU A 142 6.96 -8.71 13.11
N LEU A 143 6.12 -9.69 12.73
CA LEU A 143 4.74 -9.82 13.23
C LEU A 143 4.66 -10.16 14.72
N PHE A 144 5.49 -11.08 15.22
CA PHE A 144 5.36 -11.57 16.60
C PHE A 144 6.24 -10.84 17.61
N PHE A 145 7.36 -10.27 17.18
CA PHE A 145 8.34 -9.67 18.12
C PHE A 145 8.41 -8.14 18.04
N ASN A 146 7.96 -7.52 16.96
CA ASN A 146 7.92 -6.06 16.88
C ASN A 146 6.56 -5.53 17.35
N ARG A 147 6.45 -5.26 18.65
CA ARG A 147 5.22 -4.73 19.27
C ARG A 147 4.73 -3.44 18.62
N LEU A 148 5.63 -2.55 18.22
CA LEU A 148 5.28 -1.29 17.55
C LEU A 148 4.65 -1.56 16.19
N PHE A 149 5.17 -2.53 15.43
CA PHE A 149 4.59 -2.91 14.14
C PHE A 149 3.19 -3.54 14.30
N VAL A 150 2.97 -4.33 15.35
CA VAL A 150 1.64 -4.90 15.63
C VAL A 150 0.63 -3.79 15.96
N VAL A 151 1.00 -2.84 16.81
CA VAL A 151 0.15 -1.68 17.10
C VAL A 151 -0.12 -0.88 15.83
N PHE A 152 0.92 -0.66 15.00
CA PHE A 152 0.80 -0.01 13.71
C PHE A 152 -0.18 -0.73 12.77
N LEU A 153 -0.13 -2.06 12.71
CA LEU A 153 -1.04 -2.89 11.91
C LEU A 153 -2.49 -2.77 12.39
N ILE A 154 -2.72 -2.87 13.71
CA ILE A 154 -4.05 -2.75 14.30
C ILE A 154 -4.63 -1.36 14.05
N SER A 155 -3.83 -0.30 14.24
CA SER A 155 -4.27 1.06 13.95
C SER A 155 -4.58 1.25 12.46
N SER A 156 -3.77 0.69 11.56
CA SER A 156 -4.02 0.75 10.11
C SER A 156 -5.30 0.00 9.72
N PHE A 157 -5.55 -1.16 10.33
CA PHE A 157 -6.79 -1.93 10.15
C PHE A 157 -8.02 -1.10 10.51
N LEU A 158 -8.00 -0.52 11.71
CA LEU A 158 -9.12 0.26 12.24
C LEU A 158 -9.30 1.55 11.46
N MET A 159 -8.24 2.27 11.16
CA MET A 159 -8.34 3.46 10.33
C MET A 159 -8.99 3.18 8.97
N MET A 160 -8.58 2.09 8.30
CA MET A 160 -9.20 1.69 7.03
C MET A 160 -10.65 1.24 7.20
N GLN A 161 -11.00 0.66 8.34
CA GLN A 161 -12.37 0.22 8.59
C GLN A 161 -13.27 1.44 8.80
N GLY A 162 -12.78 2.50 9.45
CA GLY A 162 -13.50 3.76 9.61
C GLY A 162 -13.69 4.48 8.28
N TYR A 163 -12.67 4.47 7.45
CA TYR A 163 -12.76 4.97 6.10
C TYR A 163 -13.79 4.19 5.27
N ALA A 164 -13.64 2.88 5.13
CA ALA A 164 -14.52 2.07 4.28
C ALA A 164 -15.97 2.11 4.77
N SER A 165 -16.17 2.11 6.09
CA SER A 165 -17.50 2.21 6.67
C SER A 165 -18.19 3.53 6.34
N SER A 166 -17.45 4.63 6.35
CA SER A 166 -17.97 5.96 6.01
C SER A 166 -18.72 5.98 4.66
N PHE A 167 -18.21 5.29 3.63
CA PHE A 167 -18.86 5.24 2.30
C PHE A 167 -20.23 4.55 2.29
N VAL A 168 -20.46 3.63 3.23
CA VAL A 168 -21.74 2.93 3.35
C VAL A 168 -22.68 3.69 4.31
N ILE A 169 -22.13 4.38 5.31
CA ILE A 169 -22.90 5.19 6.27
C ILE A 169 -23.47 6.44 5.60
N PHE A 170 -22.66 7.15 4.82
CA PHE A 170 -23.05 8.46 4.30
C PHE A 170 -24.31 8.44 3.43
N PRO A 171 -24.54 7.45 2.54
CA PRO A 171 -25.81 7.30 1.85
C PRO A 171 -26.99 7.08 2.80
N LEU A 172 -26.84 6.22 3.82
CA LEU A 172 -27.89 5.94 4.80
C LEU A 172 -28.21 7.17 5.66
N PHE A 173 -27.19 7.89 6.10
CA PHE A 173 -27.32 9.14 6.84
C PHE A 173 -28.04 10.22 6.01
N ALA A 174 -27.66 10.36 4.73
CA ALA A 174 -28.30 11.29 3.82
C ALA A 174 -29.79 10.94 3.60
N GLU A 175 -30.11 9.65 3.48
CA GLU A 175 -31.48 9.18 3.36
C GLU A 175 -32.31 9.47 4.64
N GLU A 176 -31.77 9.15 5.82
CA GLU A 176 -32.42 9.38 7.11
C GLU A 176 -32.74 10.87 7.33
N HIS A 177 -31.82 11.76 6.93
CA HIS A 177 -31.98 13.21 7.08
C HIS A 177 -32.64 13.89 5.86
N ARG A 178 -33.18 13.11 4.91
CA ARG A 178 -33.84 13.61 3.69
C ARG A 178 -32.95 14.55 2.87
N ILE A 179 -31.64 14.35 2.92
CA ILE A 179 -30.67 15.07 2.10
C ILE A 179 -30.79 14.53 0.67
N ALA A 180 -31.00 15.44 -0.28
CA ALA A 180 -31.15 15.06 -1.68
C ALA A 180 -29.90 14.34 -2.22
N LYS A 181 -30.11 13.30 -3.04
CA LYS A 181 -29.03 12.44 -3.59
C LYS A 181 -27.93 13.22 -4.33
N TYR A 182 -28.27 14.36 -4.96
CA TYR A 182 -27.29 15.20 -5.65
C TYR A 182 -26.27 15.86 -4.71
N HIS A 183 -26.66 16.17 -3.46
CA HIS A 183 -25.73 16.67 -2.44
C HIS A 183 -24.70 15.60 -2.07
N LEU A 184 -25.14 14.37 -1.89
CA LEU A 184 -24.24 13.25 -1.62
C LEU A 184 -23.27 13.00 -2.79
N SER A 185 -23.77 13.02 -4.02
CA SER A 185 -22.92 12.93 -5.22
C SER A 185 -21.88 14.05 -5.28
N THR A 186 -22.30 15.29 -4.98
CA THR A 186 -21.41 16.45 -4.90
C THR A 186 -20.34 16.27 -3.83
N ALA A 187 -20.70 15.75 -2.65
CA ALA A 187 -19.75 15.46 -1.58
C ALA A 187 -18.70 14.42 -2.03
N PHE A 188 -19.09 13.36 -2.73
CA PHE A 188 -18.15 12.38 -3.31
C PHE A 188 -17.20 12.96 -4.35
N ILE A 189 -17.66 13.97 -5.13
CA ILE A 189 -16.82 14.72 -6.06
C ILE A 189 -15.80 15.55 -5.27
N ILE A 190 -16.25 16.29 -4.25
CA ILE A 190 -15.36 17.07 -3.36
C ILE A 190 -14.28 16.17 -2.76
N TYR A 191 -14.65 15.05 -2.16
CA TYR A 191 -13.70 14.08 -1.63
C TYR A 191 -12.71 13.60 -2.71
N GLY A 192 -13.19 13.28 -3.92
CA GLY A 192 -12.33 12.81 -5.00
C GLY A 192 -11.30 13.86 -5.45
N VAL A 193 -11.72 15.12 -5.59
CA VAL A 193 -10.82 16.24 -5.91
C VAL A 193 -9.81 16.46 -4.80
N MET A 194 -10.27 16.46 -3.54
CA MET A 194 -9.40 16.68 -2.39
C MET A 194 -8.42 15.53 -2.15
N ASP A 195 -8.79 14.27 -2.45
CA ASP A 195 -7.87 13.12 -2.44
C ASP A 195 -6.69 13.33 -3.41
N VAL A 196 -6.96 13.80 -4.63
CA VAL A 196 -5.91 14.04 -5.62
C VAL A 196 -5.02 15.21 -5.18
N LEU A 197 -5.61 16.32 -4.76
CA LEU A 197 -4.85 17.51 -4.34
C LEU A 197 -4.01 17.24 -3.10
N SER A 198 -4.53 16.50 -2.12
CA SER A 198 -3.81 16.19 -0.89
C SER A 198 -2.59 15.31 -1.13
N ARG A 199 -2.63 14.36 -2.07
CA ARG A 199 -1.43 13.59 -2.47
C ARG A 199 -0.32 14.48 -3.01
N ILE A 200 -0.67 15.45 -3.86
CA ILE A 200 0.30 16.38 -4.47
C ILE A 200 0.93 17.25 -3.38
N LEU A 201 0.08 17.86 -2.53
CA LEU A 201 0.52 18.71 -1.43
C LEU A 201 1.36 17.92 -0.42
N GLN A 202 0.93 16.71 -0.06
CA GLN A 202 1.63 15.87 0.90
C GLN A 202 2.99 15.43 0.38
N GLY A 203 3.10 15.09 -0.92
CA GLY A 203 4.40 14.81 -1.53
C GLY A 203 5.36 15.99 -1.41
N TRP A 204 4.86 17.21 -1.59
CA TRP A 204 5.65 18.44 -1.40
C TRP A 204 6.04 18.67 0.06
N VAL A 205 5.10 18.57 1.00
CA VAL A 205 5.33 18.75 2.46
C VAL A 205 6.36 17.73 2.97
N THR A 206 6.20 16.48 2.57
CA THR A 206 7.10 15.39 2.96
C THR A 206 8.53 15.66 2.49
N ASN A 207 8.71 16.23 1.29
CA ASN A 207 10.03 16.52 0.73
C ASN A 207 10.78 17.63 1.49
N GLN A 208 10.09 18.46 2.27
CA GLN A 208 10.74 19.52 3.06
C GLN A 208 11.51 18.98 4.27
N ASN A 209 11.31 17.70 4.68
CA ASN A 209 11.93 17.07 5.85
C ASN A 209 11.80 17.86 7.16
N CYS A 210 10.89 18.84 7.25
CA CYS A 210 10.73 19.68 8.44
C CYS A 210 10.08 18.95 9.61
N VAL A 211 9.31 17.90 9.33
CA VAL A 211 8.46 17.21 10.30
C VAL A 211 8.53 15.71 10.04
N SER A 212 8.66 14.89 11.09
CA SER A 212 8.73 13.43 10.94
C SER A 212 7.45 12.87 10.32
N ALA A 213 7.58 11.85 9.45
CA ALA A 213 6.43 11.23 8.80
C ALA A 213 5.43 10.66 9.80
N LEU A 214 5.94 10.14 10.93
CA LEU A 214 5.12 9.60 12.01
C LEU A 214 4.24 10.66 12.67
N PHE A 215 4.79 11.85 12.93
CA PHE A 215 4.03 12.96 13.52
C PHE A 215 2.97 13.49 12.55
N GLN A 216 3.32 13.64 11.26
CA GLN A 216 2.38 14.02 10.22
C GLN A 216 1.22 13.01 10.12
N LEU A 217 1.55 11.72 10.23
CA LEU A 217 0.57 10.64 10.19
C LEU A 217 -0.37 10.65 11.40
N GLY A 218 0.16 10.95 12.59
CA GLY A 218 -0.65 11.13 13.80
C GLY A 218 -1.66 12.27 13.66
N ILE A 219 -1.22 13.46 13.21
CA ILE A 219 -2.11 14.61 12.98
C ILE A 219 -3.18 14.27 11.94
N ALA A 220 -2.78 13.73 10.79
CA ALA A 220 -3.70 13.38 9.72
C ALA A 220 -4.72 12.32 10.17
N SER A 221 -4.32 11.36 10.99
CA SER A 221 -5.23 10.34 11.55
C SER A 221 -6.26 10.95 12.50
N ILE A 222 -5.84 11.83 13.41
CA ILE A 222 -6.75 12.52 14.33
C ILE A 222 -7.72 13.40 13.55
N ALA A 223 -7.22 14.19 12.59
CA ALA A 223 -8.06 15.06 11.77
C ALA A 223 -9.06 14.26 10.90
N THR A 224 -8.65 13.09 10.41
CA THR A 224 -9.55 12.15 9.72
C THR A 224 -10.67 11.69 10.66
N ALA A 225 -10.35 11.27 11.88
CA ALA A 225 -11.35 10.83 12.85
C ALA A 225 -12.33 11.97 13.23
N CYS A 226 -11.81 13.19 13.45
CA CYS A 226 -12.63 14.38 13.69
C CYS A 226 -13.56 14.70 12.52
N SER A 227 -13.10 14.52 11.27
CA SER A 227 -13.94 14.77 10.08
C SER A 227 -15.16 13.85 10.02
N VAL A 228 -15.02 12.60 10.47
CA VAL A 228 -16.16 11.66 10.51
C VAL A 228 -17.09 11.98 11.68
N LEU A 229 -16.55 12.37 12.83
CA LEU A 229 -17.37 12.82 13.97
C LEU A 229 -18.19 14.09 13.66
N LEU A 230 -17.62 15.01 12.88
CA LEU A 230 -18.32 16.24 12.49
C LEU A 230 -19.65 15.92 11.81
N LEU A 231 -19.67 14.90 10.96
CA LEU A 231 -20.90 14.47 10.30
C LEU A 231 -21.93 13.91 11.28
N THR A 232 -21.50 13.14 12.27
CA THR A 232 -22.41 12.59 13.27
C THR A 232 -23.03 13.66 14.17
N SER A 233 -22.40 14.82 14.28
CA SER A 233 -22.82 15.91 15.17
C SER A 233 -23.71 16.94 14.47
N TRP A 234 -23.63 17.06 13.14
CA TRP A 234 -24.41 18.03 12.36
C TRP A 234 -25.15 17.38 11.19
N ALA A 235 -26.48 17.38 11.29
CA ALA A 235 -27.45 16.82 10.36
C ALA A 235 -27.69 17.65 9.09
N GLU A 236 -26.75 18.52 8.71
CA GLU A 236 -26.93 19.46 7.60
C GLU A 236 -26.07 19.10 6.39
N LYS A 237 -26.51 19.50 5.19
CA LYS A 237 -25.77 19.25 3.94
C LYS A 237 -24.41 19.95 3.92
N GLU A 238 -24.28 21.07 4.62
CA GLU A 238 -23.05 21.83 4.80
C GLU A 238 -22.03 20.99 5.57
N ALA A 239 -22.45 20.34 6.65
CA ALA A 239 -21.60 19.44 7.43
C ALA A 239 -21.16 18.23 6.60
N LEU A 240 -22.01 17.72 5.70
CA LEU A 240 -21.64 16.69 4.73
C LEU A 240 -20.47 17.13 3.84
N TYR A 241 -20.55 18.32 3.25
CA TYR A 241 -19.48 18.83 2.39
C TYR A 241 -18.18 19.07 3.14
N VAL A 242 -18.25 19.68 4.32
CA VAL A 242 -17.07 19.96 5.15
C VAL A 242 -16.41 18.65 5.60
N SER A 243 -17.20 17.66 6.01
CA SER A 243 -16.69 16.35 6.41
C SER A 243 -15.99 15.65 5.25
N PHE A 244 -16.59 15.64 4.06
CA PHE A 244 -15.97 15.02 2.86
C PHE A 244 -14.73 15.76 2.36
N PHE A 245 -14.71 17.09 2.50
CA PHE A 245 -13.53 17.89 2.21
C PHE A 245 -12.36 17.44 3.11
N PHE A 246 -12.56 17.44 4.43
CA PHE A 246 -11.51 17.06 5.37
C PHE A 246 -11.14 15.58 5.27
N LEU A 247 -12.12 14.70 5.03
CA LEU A 247 -11.88 13.29 4.78
C LEU A 247 -10.97 13.13 3.56
N GLY A 248 -11.25 13.80 2.44
CA GLY A 248 -10.41 13.73 1.23
C GLY A 248 -9.01 14.31 1.43
N VAL A 249 -8.85 15.32 2.29
CA VAL A 249 -7.53 15.87 2.58
C VAL A 249 -6.72 14.94 3.49
N PHE A 250 -7.27 14.60 4.65
CA PHE A 250 -6.51 13.97 5.72
C PHE A 250 -6.44 12.45 5.61
N HIS A 251 -7.50 11.77 5.19
CA HIS A 251 -7.45 10.31 5.01
C HIS A 251 -6.40 9.93 3.97
N THR A 252 -6.34 10.69 2.87
CA THR A 252 -5.42 10.40 1.78
C THR A 252 -3.97 10.72 2.15
N THR A 253 -3.78 11.78 2.93
CA THR A 253 -2.48 12.11 3.54
C THR A 253 -1.97 10.94 4.38
N THR A 254 -2.82 10.42 5.26
CA THR A 254 -2.55 9.26 6.10
C THR A 254 -2.15 8.03 5.27
N MET A 255 -2.91 7.71 4.22
CA MET A 255 -2.61 6.57 3.33
C MET A 255 -1.29 6.74 2.57
N SER A 256 -0.91 7.97 2.24
CA SER A 256 0.34 8.27 1.54
C SER A 256 1.56 8.23 2.46
N LEU A 257 1.37 8.51 3.76
CA LEU A 257 2.42 8.51 4.78
C LEU A 257 2.73 7.11 5.34
N LEU A 258 1.77 6.19 5.33
CA LEU A 258 1.96 4.80 5.78
C LEU A 258 3.23 4.12 5.21
N PRO A 259 3.43 4.05 3.87
CA PRO A 259 4.61 3.42 3.30
C PRO A 259 5.90 4.14 3.68
N LEU A 260 5.86 5.47 3.87
CA LEU A 260 7.01 6.25 4.28
C LEU A 260 7.41 5.95 5.73
N VAL A 261 6.45 5.90 6.65
CA VAL A 261 6.70 5.53 8.05
C VAL A 261 7.28 4.12 8.13
N ILE A 262 6.78 3.19 7.31
CA ILE A 262 7.36 1.84 7.20
C ILE A 262 8.81 1.90 6.73
N LEU A 263 9.13 2.67 5.69
CA LEU A 263 10.50 2.83 5.18
C LEU A 263 11.44 3.51 6.18
N GLU A 264 10.94 4.39 7.05
CA GLU A 264 11.71 5.06 8.10
C GLU A 264 11.97 4.17 9.33
N ARG A 265 11.01 3.30 9.68
CA ARG A 265 11.03 2.55 10.95
C ARG A 265 11.42 1.08 10.81
N ILE A 266 11.29 0.52 9.62
CA ILE A 266 11.55 -0.90 9.35
C ILE A 266 12.77 -1.00 8.43
N ASP A 267 13.57 -2.06 8.61
CA ASP A 267 14.73 -2.28 7.76
C ASP A 267 14.33 -2.37 6.28
N LYS A 268 15.11 -1.70 5.42
CA LYS A 268 14.81 -1.53 3.99
C LYS A 268 14.69 -2.86 3.26
N SER A 269 15.39 -3.89 3.76
CA SER A 269 15.35 -5.26 3.23
C SER A 269 13.96 -5.90 3.32
N ILE A 270 13.21 -5.58 4.38
CA ILE A 270 11.89 -6.17 4.69
C ILE A 270 10.74 -5.15 4.58
N ALA A 271 11.03 -3.88 4.36
CA ALA A 271 10.02 -2.82 4.25
C ALA A 271 8.94 -3.05 3.15
N PRO A 272 9.28 -3.50 1.91
CA PRO A 272 8.26 -3.79 0.90
C PRO A 272 7.28 -4.88 1.35
N PHE A 273 7.80 -5.86 2.08
CA PHE A 273 7.03 -6.96 2.62
C PHE A 273 6.12 -6.50 3.76
N ALA A 274 6.66 -5.71 4.70
CA ALA A 274 5.87 -5.08 5.77
C ALA A 274 4.72 -4.24 5.21
N ASN A 275 4.97 -3.44 4.17
CA ASN A 275 3.95 -2.68 3.46
C ASN A 275 2.88 -3.59 2.83
N GLY A 276 3.29 -4.72 2.26
CA GLY A 276 2.36 -5.74 1.75
C GLY A 276 1.41 -6.27 2.84
N ILE A 277 1.91 -6.60 4.04
CA ILE A 277 1.06 -7.03 5.16
C ILE A 277 0.06 -5.93 5.52
N VAL A 278 0.53 -4.69 5.65
CA VAL A 278 -0.32 -3.55 6.02
C VAL A 278 -1.46 -3.39 5.02
N LEU A 279 -1.17 -3.46 3.71
CA LEU A 279 -2.19 -3.41 2.66
C LEU A 279 -3.17 -4.59 2.72
N CYS A 280 -2.70 -5.81 3.01
CA CYS A 280 -3.57 -6.98 3.19
C CYS A 280 -4.52 -6.79 4.37
N VAL A 281 -4.01 -6.31 5.50
CA VAL A 281 -4.78 -6.03 6.71
C VAL A 281 -5.81 -4.92 6.46
N GLN A 282 -5.43 -3.84 5.78
CA GLN A 282 -6.35 -2.79 5.36
C GLN A 282 -7.45 -3.32 4.44
N SER A 283 -7.11 -4.16 3.47
CA SER A 283 -8.06 -4.78 2.55
C SER A 283 -9.06 -5.67 3.29
N LEU A 284 -8.58 -6.49 4.23
CA LEU A 284 -9.44 -7.31 5.09
C LEU A 284 -10.41 -6.45 5.90
N SER A 285 -9.93 -5.32 6.42
CA SER A 285 -10.75 -4.35 7.15
C SER A 285 -11.89 -3.78 6.30
N THR A 286 -11.67 -3.50 5.01
CA THR A 286 -12.75 -3.03 4.11
C THR A 286 -13.87 -4.06 3.94
N VAL A 287 -13.51 -5.35 3.84
CA VAL A 287 -14.48 -6.45 3.72
C VAL A 287 -15.30 -6.54 5.00
N ILE A 288 -14.63 -6.55 6.15
CA ILE A 288 -15.26 -6.63 7.48
C ILE A 288 -16.16 -5.42 7.75
N SER A 289 -15.78 -4.24 7.27
CA SER A 289 -16.56 -3.01 7.43
C SER A 289 -18.01 -3.21 7.00
N SER A 290 -18.22 -3.73 5.78
CA SER A 290 -19.56 -3.93 5.22
C SER A 290 -20.47 -4.82 6.07
N ALA A 291 -19.92 -5.78 6.83
CA ALA A 291 -20.68 -6.70 7.67
C ALA A 291 -21.06 -6.12 9.05
N ILE A 292 -20.21 -5.26 9.63
CA ILE A 292 -20.34 -4.80 11.03
C ILE A 292 -21.23 -3.54 11.16
N LEU A 293 -21.51 -2.87 10.04
CA LEU A 293 -21.93 -1.47 10.04
C LEU A 293 -23.22 -1.13 10.79
N ARG A 294 -24.25 -1.98 10.77
CA ARG A 294 -25.60 -1.50 11.10
C ARG A 294 -25.82 -1.22 12.60
N LYS A 295 -25.02 -1.79 13.50
CA LYS A 295 -25.35 -1.83 14.94
C LYS A 295 -24.35 -1.14 15.87
N TYR A 296 -23.11 -0.89 15.44
CA TYR A 296 -22.02 -0.49 16.35
C TYR A 296 -21.26 0.78 15.92
N ILE A 297 -21.73 1.51 14.91
CA ILE A 297 -21.05 2.66 14.31
C ILE A 297 -20.51 3.69 15.29
N ILE A 298 -21.32 4.10 16.28
CA ILE A 298 -20.96 5.20 17.19
C ILE A 298 -19.83 4.76 18.15
N TYR A 299 -19.99 3.58 18.76
CA TYR A 299 -18.95 2.99 19.62
C TYR A 299 -17.65 2.75 18.86
N TRP A 300 -17.79 2.38 17.59
CA TRP A 300 -16.67 2.00 16.76
C TRP A 300 -15.87 3.23 16.30
N LEU A 301 -16.52 4.34 15.94
CA LEU A 301 -15.86 5.63 15.69
C LEU A 301 -15.09 6.15 16.91
N PHE A 302 -15.64 5.94 18.11
CA PHE A 302 -14.98 6.32 19.36
C PHE A 302 -13.71 5.50 19.61
N ILE A 303 -13.75 4.19 19.33
CA ILE A 303 -12.59 3.29 19.42
C ILE A 303 -11.49 3.70 18.43
N VAL A 304 -11.85 4.04 17.19
CA VAL A 304 -10.89 4.56 16.20
C VAL A 304 -10.25 5.84 16.69
N LEU A 305 -11.00 6.75 17.28
CA LEU A 305 -10.47 8.03 17.75
C LEU A 305 -9.46 7.85 18.88
N ILE A 306 -9.75 6.95 19.83
CA ILE A 306 -8.81 6.58 20.90
C ILE A 306 -7.54 5.95 20.32
N LEU A 307 -7.67 5.08 19.33
CA LEU A 307 -6.52 4.37 18.76
C LEU A 307 -5.70 5.24 17.81
N CYS A 308 -6.32 6.20 17.13
CA CYS A 308 -5.62 7.25 16.38
C CYS A 308 -4.90 8.24 17.32
N ALA A 309 -5.49 8.57 18.48
CA ALA A 309 -4.81 9.37 19.50
C ALA A 309 -3.60 8.64 20.09
N LEU A 310 -3.72 7.33 20.35
CA LEU A 310 -2.60 6.49 20.78
C LEU A 310 -1.51 6.37 19.71
N TYR A 311 -1.89 6.43 18.43
CA TYR A 311 -0.95 6.41 17.31
C TYR A 311 -0.08 7.66 17.22
N GLY A 312 -0.65 8.84 17.53
CA GLY A 312 0.11 10.10 17.60
C GLY A 312 1.07 10.19 18.79
N LEU A 313 0.99 9.26 19.75
CA LEU A 313 1.86 9.20 20.94
C LEU A 313 3.03 8.21 20.79
N LEU A 314 3.06 7.41 19.72
CA LEU A 314 4.17 6.49 19.37
C LEU A 314 5.24 7.21 18.55
#